data_AF-A0A1F4VCW1-F1
#
_entry.id   AF-A0A1F4VCW1-F1
#
_cell.length_a   1.000
_cell.length_b   1.000
_cell.length_c   1.000
_cell.angle_alpha   90.00
_cell.angle_beta   90.00
_cell.angle_gamma   90.00
#
_symmetry.space_group_name_H-M   'P 1'
#
loop_
_entity.id
_entity.type
_entity.pdbx_description
1 polymer ?
#
loop_
_entity_poly.entity_id
_entity_poly.type
_entity_poly.pdbx_seq_one_letter_code
_entity_poly.pdbx_strand_id
1 'polypeptide(L)'
;METALKRIKQYYNPGSCWIAEVNSKLVGILTSKPDNVYDNQELCIDVISVDPEHHKSGIGSKLLQTAENYAKTQGYEATWLSASVDLPSFNWYMKTGFKETSWKILVKP
;
A
#
# COMPACT_ATOMS: atom_id res chain seq x y z
N MET A 1 10.51 7.27 -25.72
CA MET A 1 10.41 5.80 -25.59
C MET A 1 10.85 5.33 -24.20
N GLU A 2 11.98 5.83 -23.70
CA GLU A 2 12.54 5.50 -22.38
C GLU A 2 11.58 5.79 -21.20
N THR A 3 10.89 6.94 -21.19
CA THR A 3 9.95 7.30 -20.13
C THR A 3 8.73 6.36 -20.04
N ALA A 4 8.21 5.90 -21.18
CA ALA A 4 7.04 5.02 -21.21
C ALA A 4 7.39 3.62 -20.69
N LEU A 5 8.56 3.10 -21.09
CA LEU A 5 9.04 1.80 -20.60
C LEU A 5 9.38 1.84 -19.10
N LYS A 6 9.98 2.93 -18.61
CA LYS A 6 10.20 3.15 -17.18
C LYS A 6 8.87 3.08 -16.40
N ARG A 7 7.81 3.71 -16.93
CA ARG A 7 6.47 3.65 -16.33
C ARG A 7 5.92 2.24 -16.27
N ILE A 8 5.98 1.47 -17.36
CA ILE A 8 5.49 0.08 -17.35
C ILE A 8 6.19 -0.76 -16.26
N LYS A 9 7.51 -0.62 -16.12
CA LYS A 9 8.28 -1.34 -15.10
C LYS A 9 7.94 -0.92 -13.67
N GLN A 10 7.52 0.33 -13.46
CA GLN A 10 7.07 0.82 -12.14
C GLN A 10 5.75 0.17 -11.72
N TYR A 11 4.77 0.06 -12.64
CA TYR A 11 3.46 -0.52 -12.34
C TYR A 11 3.49 -2.05 -12.24
N TYR A 12 4.47 -2.70 -12.85
CA TYR A 12 4.63 -4.15 -12.81
C TYR A 12 5.77 -4.56 -11.86
N ASN A 13 5.56 -4.34 -10.56
CA ASN A 13 6.54 -4.68 -9.52
C ASN A 13 5.98 -5.75 -8.55
N PRO A 14 6.09 -7.05 -8.87
CA PRO A 14 5.65 -8.11 -7.96
C PRO A 14 6.47 -8.17 -6.66
N GLY A 15 7.67 -7.56 -6.63
CA GLY A 15 8.54 -7.56 -5.45
C GLY A 15 8.05 -6.68 -4.30
N SER A 16 7.03 -5.86 -4.54
CA SER A 16 6.37 -5.00 -3.54
C SER A 16 4.91 -5.43 -3.28
N CYS A 17 4.61 -6.71 -3.47
CA CYS A 17 3.30 -7.29 -3.19
C CYS A 17 3.45 -8.50 -2.25
N TRP A 18 2.57 -8.60 -1.26
CA TRP A 18 2.61 -9.65 -0.24
C TRP A 18 1.24 -10.26 -0.02
N ILE A 19 1.24 -11.54 0.33
CA ILE A 19 0.04 -12.26 0.77
C ILE A 19 0.18 -12.64 2.25
N ALA A 20 -0.95 -12.77 2.92
CA ALA A 20 -1.03 -13.41 4.23
C ALA A 20 -1.67 -14.79 4.05
N GLU A 21 -0.99 -15.82 4.53
CA GLU A 21 -1.46 -17.19 4.51
C GLU A 21 -1.63 -17.72 5.93
N VAL A 22 -2.76 -18.38 6.19
CA VAL A 22 -3.04 -19.08 7.45
C VAL A 22 -3.58 -20.46 7.10
N ASN A 23 -2.93 -21.52 7.61
CA ASN A 23 -3.30 -22.91 7.33
C ASN A 23 -3.45 -23.22 5.82
N SER A 24 -2.52 -22.74 5.00
CA SER A 24 -2.57 -22.87 3.53
C SER A 24 -3.74 -22.19 2.83
N LYS A 25 -4.47 -21.31 3.52
CA LYS A 25 -5.50 -20.43 2.92
C LYS A 25 -4.94 -19.01 2.78
N LEU A 26 -5.10 -18.42 1.59
CA LEU A 26 -4.85 -16.99 1.38
C LEU A 26 -5.95 -16.20 2.09
N VAL A 27 -5.56 -15.41 3.10
CA VAL A 27 -6.48 -14.65 3.96
C VAL A 27 -6.22 -13.14 3.94
N GLY A 28 -5.21 -12.68 3.20
CA GLY A 28 -4.97 -11.27 3.02
C GLY A 28 -3.97 -10.97 1.92
N ILE A 29 -3.96 -9.73 1.49
CA ILE A 29 -3.09 -9.22 0.43
C ILE A 29 -2.73 -7.76 0.71
N LEU A 30 -1.52 -7.38 0.32
CA LEU A 30 -1.11 -6.00 0.16
C LEU A 30 -0.38 -5.86 -1.17
N THR A 31 -0.85 -4.95 -2.02
CA THR A 31 -0.15 -4.58 -3.25
C THR A 31 0.37 -3.16 -3.15
N SER A 32 1.61 -2.94 -3.57
CA SER A 32 2.21 -1.61 -3.60
C SER A 32 3.12 -1.46 -4.81
N LYS A 33 3.44 -0.22 -5.15
CA LYS A 33 4.34 0.15 -6.24
C LYS A 33 5.16 1.39 -5.88
N PRO A 34 6.33 1.59 -6.49
CA PRO A 34 7.03 2.87 -6.40
C PRO A 34 6.14 3.98 -6.97
N ASP A 35 6.04 5.10 -6.27
CA ASP A 35 5.20 6.22 -6.68
C ASP A 35 5.80 6.99 -7.86
N ASN A 36 4.94 7.44 -8.76
CA ASN A 36 5.30 8.11 -9.99
C ASN A 36 5.30 9.64 -9.88
N VAL A 37 4.78 10.21 -8.80
CA VAL A 37 4.71 11.67 -8.58
C VAL A 37 6.05 12.25 -8.14
N TYR A 38 6.75 11.58 -7.22
CA TYR A 38 7.97 12.06 -6.59
C TYR A 38 9.23 11.32 -7.08
N ASP A 39 9.30 10.96 -8.37
CA ASP A 39 10.45 10.25 -8.96
C ASP A 39 10.81 8.89 -8.33
N ASN A 40 9.82 8.13 -7.82
CA ASN A 40 10.00 6.86 -7.09
C ASN A 40 10.68 7.00 -5.74
N GLN A 41 10.53 8.15 -5.07
CA GLN A 41 11.03 8.32 -3.71
C GLN A 41 10.07 7.74 -2.67
N GLU A 42 8.86 7.35 -3.05
CA GLU A 42 7.84 6.85 -2.13
C GLU A 42 7.28 5.49 -2.58
N LEU A 43 6.77 4.72 -1.62
CA LEU A 43 6.00 3.50 -1.88
C LEU A 43 4.50 3.79 -1.76
N CYS A 44 3.76 3.64 -2.85
CA CYS A 44 2.30 3.77 -2.87
C CYS A 44 1.65 2.40 -2.62
N ILE A 45 0.82 2.29 -1.58
CA ILE A 45 0.00 1.11 -1.33
C ILE A 45 -1.33 1.26 -2.08
N ASP A 46 -1.57 0.37 -3.05
CA ASP A 46 -2.78 0.38 -3.88
C ASP A 46 -3.93 -0.39 -3.22
N VAL A 47 -3.63 -1.54 -2.60
CA VAL A 47 -4.63 -2.41 -1.98
C VAL A 47 -4.05 -2.99 -0.70
N ILE A 48 -4.85 -2.97 0.35
CA ILE A 48 -4.66 -3.82 1.52
C ILE A 48 -6.02 -4.40 1.91
N SER A 49 -6.09 -5.72 2.03
CA SER A 49 -7.33 -6.42 2.36
C SER A 49 -7.03 -7.68 3.15
N VAL A 50 -7.92 -7.97 4.11
CA VAL A 50 -7.89 -9.17 4.94
C VAL A 50 -9.29 -9.75 4.94
N ASP A 51 -9.39 -11.07 4.84
CA ASP A 51 -10.64 -11.82 4.98
C ASP A 51 -11.35 -11.41 6.29
N PRO A 52 -12.62 -10.98 6.28
CA PRO A 52 -13.33 -10.52 7.48
C PRO A 52 -13.27 -11.47 8.68
N GLU A 53 -13.26 -12.79 8.43
CA GLU A 53 -13.13 -13.81 9.48
C GLU A 53 -11.80 -13.73 10.24
N HIS A 54 -10.80 -13.10 9.62
CA HIS A 54 -9.44 -12.92 10.15
C HIS A 54 -9.16 -11.48 10.56
N HIS A 55 -10.17 -10.60 10.64
CA HIS A 55 -10.00 -9.24 11.16
C HIS A 55 -9.65 -9.24 12.64
N LYS A 56 -9.04 -8.14 13.12
CA LYS A 56 -8.62 -7.95 14.52
C LYS A 56 -7.60 -8.99 15.04
N SER A 57 -7.00 -9.79 14.15
CA SER A 57 -5.93 -10.75 14.44
C SER A 57 -4.51 -10.18 14.28
N GLY A 58 -4.40 -8.92 13.85
CA GLY A 58 -3.11 -8.26 13.57
C GLY A 58 -2.54 -8.54 12.16
N ILE A 59 -3.20 -9.31 11.31
CA ILE A 59 -2.73 -9.61 9.95
C ILE A 59 -2.54 -8.34 9.11
N GLY A 60 -3.51 -7.42 9.10
CA GLY A 60 -3.41 -6.17 8.36
C GLY A 60 -2.21 -5.33 8.79
N SER A 61 -1.95 -5.25 10.10
CA SER A 61 -0.78 -4.55 10.65
C SER A 61 0.54 -5.22 10.26
N LYS A 62 0.60 -6.56 10.22
CA LYS A 62 1.78 -7.28 9.75
C LYS A 62 2.05 -7.05 8.26
N LEU A 63 1.02 -7.12 7.42
CA LEU A 63 1.13 -6.81 5.99
C LEU A 63 1.67 -5.39 5.77
N LEU A 64 1.08 -4.40 6.45
CA LEU A 64 1.52 -3.02 6.38
C LEU A 64 2.98 -2.86 6.85
N GLN A 65 3.34 -3.45 7.98
CA GLN A 65 4.71 -3.43 8.50
C GLN A 65 5.71 -4.06 7.53
N THR A 66 5.34 -5.15 6.85
CA THR A 66 6.18 -5.76 5.82
C THR A 66 6.44 -4.78 4.67
N ALA A 67 5.41 -4.06 4.21
CA ALA A 67 5.55 -3.05 3.17
C ALA A 67 6.42 -1.87 3.61
N GLU A 68 6.21 -1.35 4.83
CA GLU A 68 7.02 -0.25 5.38
C GLU A 68 8.49 -0.64 5.58
N ASN A 69 8.75 -1.87 6.02
CA ASN A 69 10.11 -2.39 6.16
C ASN A 69 10.77 -2.54 4.79
N TYR A 70 10.07 -3.12 3.81
CA TYR A 70 10.54 -3.12 2.43
C TYR A 70 10.85 -1.70 1.98
N ALA A 71 9.97 -0.75 2.27
CA ALA A 71 10.13 0.62 1.81
C ALA A 71 11.45 1.24 2.31
N LYS A 72 11.71 1.09 3.61
CA LYS A 72 12.96 1.51 4.26
C LYS A 72 14.18 0.82 3.67
N THR A 73 14.12 -0.49 3.40
CA THR A 73 15.27 -1.23 2.83
C THR A 73 15.61 -0.82 1.40
N GLN A 74 14.62 -0.35 0.64
CA GLN A 74 14.84 0.18 -0.71
C GLN A 74 15.24 1.66 -0.72
N GLY A 75 15.24 2.32 0.44
CA GLY A 75 15.59 3.73 0.55
C GLY A 75 14.48 4.69 0.15
N TYR A 76 13.21 4.25 0.14
CA TYR A 76 12.09 5.19 -0.04
C TYR A 76 11.95 6.08 1.19
N GLU A 77 11.62 7.35 0.96
CA GLU A 77 11.47 8.38 1.99
C GLU A 77 10.14 8.24 2.75
N ALA A 78 9.10 7.72 2.08
CA ALA A 78 7.78 7.58 2.65
C ALA A 78 6.99 6.39 2.07
N THR A 79 5.92 6.02 2.78
CA THR A 79 4.86 5.13 2.30
C THR A 79 3.54 5.90 2.38
N TRP A 80 2.74 5.85 1.33
CA TRP A 80 1.45 6.55 1.27
C TRP A 80 0.35 5.68 0.67
N LEU A 81 -0.89 6.05 0.94
CA LEU A 81 -2.10 5.43 0.40
C LEU A 81 -3.23 6.44 0.29
N SER A 82 -4.21 6.14 -0.56
CA SER A 82 -5.50 6.85 -0.56
C SER A 82 -6.51 6.13 0.32
N ALA A 83 -7.21 6.87 1.18
CA ALA A 83 -8.30 6.33 1.99
C ALA A 83 -9.50 7.29 1.98
N SER A 84 -10.71 6.73 1.95
CA SER A 84 -11.94 7.51 2.15
C SER A 84 -12.19 7.74 3.63
N VAL A 85 -12.42 8.99 4.03
CA VAL A 85 -12.75 9.39 5.41
C VAL A 85 -14.01 8.72 5.96
N ASP A 86 -14.91 8.30 5.07
CA ASP A 86 -16.18 7.66 5.44
C ASP A 86 -16.04 6.17 5.74
N LEU A 87 -14.87 5.57 5.48
CA LEU A 87 -14.63 4.15 5.70
C LEU A 87 -13.91 3.89 7.04
N PRO A 88 -14.25 2.80 7.77
CA PRO A 88 -13.58 2.45 9.03
C PRO A 88 -12.06 2.30 8.93
N SER A 89 -11.55 1.94 7.74
CA SER A 89 -10.12 1.82 7.46
C SER A 89 -9.37 3.13 7.65
N PHE A 90 -10.00 4.29 7.43
CA PHE A 90 -9.37 5.60 7.60
C PHE A 90 -8.81 5.79 9.02
N ASN A 91 -9.67 5.56 10.02
CA ASN A 91 -9.29 5.65 11.43
C ASN A 91 -8.25 4.60 11.82
N TRP A 92 -8.23 3.45 11.13
CA TRP A 92 -7.19 2.44 11.33
C TRP A 92 -5.83 2.95 10.82
N TYR A 93 -5.76 3.50 9.61
CA TYR A 93 -4.51 4.06 9.07
C TYR A 93 -3.94 5.19 9.94
N MET A 94 -4.79 6.09 10.43
CA MET A 94 -4.36 7.16 11.34
C MET A 94 -3.71 6.59 12.62
N LYS A 95 -4.23 5.48 13.15
CA LYS A 95 -3.65 4.78 14.32
C LYS A 95 -2.34 4.06 14.01
N THR A 96 -2.11 3.66 12.76
CA THR A 96 -0.84 3.05 12.35
C THR A 96 0.25 4.08 12.04
N GLY A 97 -0.05 5.38 12.18
CA GLY A 97 0.94 6.46 12.04
C GLY A 97 0.86 7.23 10.73
N PHE A 98 -0.08 6.89 9.84
CA PHE A 98 -0.35 7.74 8.68
C PHE A 98 -0.90 9.10 9.12
N LYS A 99 -0.64 10.10 8.29
CA LYS A 99 -1.13 11.47 8.46
C LYS A 99 -1.79 11.92 7.16
N GLU A 100 -2.85 12.70 7.30
CA GLU A 100 -3.53 13.29 6.16
C GLU A 100 -2.62 14.27 5.41
N THR A 101 -2.79 14.33 4.10
CA THR A 101 -2.14 15.30 3.22
C THR A 101 -3.18 16.19 2.55
N SER A 102 -2.74 17.23 1.83
CA SER A 102 -3.64 18.12 1.08
C SER A 102 -4.07 17.58 -0.29
N TRP A 103 -3.57 16.40 -0.69
CA TRP A 103 -3.88 15.78 -1.99
C TRP A 103 -5.38 15.56 -2.18
N LYS A 104 -5.84 15.71 -3.43
CA LYS A 104 -7.25 15.57 -3.81
C LYS A 104 -7.39 14.52 -4.91
N ILE A 105 -8.45 13.72 -4.80
CA ILE A 105 -8.85 12.78 -5.85
C ILE A 105 -9.76 13.53 -6.83
N LEU A 106 -9.41 13.50 -8.12
CA LEU A 106 -10.23 14.06 -9.19
C LEU A 106 -11.05 12.94 -9.85
N VAL A 107 -12.35 13.17 -10.02
CA VAL A 107 -13.27 12.19 -10.63
C VAL A 107 -13.98 12.85 -11.82
N LYS A 108 -14.05 12.13 -12.94
CA LYS A 108 -14.93 12.46 -14.06
C LYS A 108 -16.05 11.41 -14.11
N PRO A 109 -17.32 11.81 -13.99
CA PRO A 109 -18.45 10.89 -14.04
C PRO A 109 -18.64 10.28 -15.43
#